data_AF-E0S9N3-F1
#
_entry.id   AF-E0S9N3-F1
#
_cell.length_a   1.000
_cell.length_b   1.000
_cell.length_c   1.000
_cell.angle_alpha   90.00
_cell.angle_beta   90.00
_cell.angle_gamma   90.00
#
_symmetry.space_group_name_H-M   'P 1'
#
loop_
_entity.id
_entity.type
_entity.pdbx_description
1 polymer ?
#
loop_
_entity_poly.entity_id
_entity_poly.type
_entity_poly.pdbx_seq_one_letter_code
_entity_poly.pdbx_strand_id
1 'polypeptide(L)'
;MEEIERDREIVRRMKKFDRESMEDACNESLKSKRISYIPNLVAMNSTEATKKSARPGMLSLKIRNMSTRNILFAVSESFRNINKKIIKKLERIKEELTKRDDLFECILDQVESMEVIEDELFSWYPGLKTSDVLSFFLELMPDLLERYKEYFVRSLVLQQAPKKKILKALRDRLHKNLQCFDIIEKDLELFEEFSGCIPEGGRIITSSYWCEDEEKCEDAMEFFPQLKDKMRLSSEVCAELFHPLSHADVQINGRDLVVSFTQLNDLLTKNSRSLEFWMKEGIVDSDWRYL
;
A
#
# COMPACT_ATOMS: atom_id res chain seq x y z
N MET A 1 48.71 11.47 33.19
CA MET A 1 47.95 10.45 33.94
C MET A 1 47.23 11.05 35.14
N GLU A 2 47.88 11.89 35.96
CA GLU A 2 47.30 12.50 37.17
C GLU A 2 46.04 13.36 36.95
N GLU A 3 45.87 13.97 35.76
CA GLU A 3 44.72 14.80 35.46
C GLU A 3 43.43 13.99 35.28
N ILE A 4 43.50 12.84 34.60
CA ILE A 4 42.34 11.97 34.40
C ILE A 4 41.96 11.28 35.72
N GLU A 5 42.96 10.93 36.55
CA GLU A 5 42.75 10.35 37.88
C GLU A 5 41.90 11.28 38.77
N ARG A 6 42.21 12.57 38.77
CA ARG A 6 41.46 13.59 39.51
C ARG A 6 40.03 13.78 39.00
N ASP A 7 39.82 13.70 37.69
CA ASP A 7 38.47 13.79 37.12
C ASP A 7 37.63 12.56 37.47
N ARG A 8 38.24 11.37 37.54
CA ARG A 8 37.60 10.16 38.07
C ARG A 8 37.22 10.29 39.54
N GLU A 9 38.07 10.95 40.34
CA GLU A 9 37.82 11.20 41.76
C GLU A 9 36.61 12.13 41.97
N ILE A 10 36.47 13.18 41.15
CA ILE A 10 35.32 14.10 41.18
C ILE A 10 34.05 13.34 40.82
N VAL A 11 34.09 12.55 39.72
CA VAL A 11 32.94 11.75 39.27
C VAL A 11 32.53 10.69 40.32
N ARG A 12 33.48 10.07 41.03
CA ARG A 12 33.19 9.12 42.11
C ARG A 12 32.47 9.74 43.31
N ARG A 13 32.65 11.03 43.57
CA ARG A 13 31.98 11.74 44.68
C ARG A 13 30.54 12.15 44.34
N MET A 14 30.17 12.11 43.07
CA MET A 14 28.82 12.45 42.63
C MET A 14 27.82 11.39 43.10
N LYS A 15 26.71 11.84 43.70
CA LYS A 15 25.61 10.95 44.14
C LYS A 15 24.59 10.66 43.03
N LYS A 16 24.55 11.48 41.98
CA LYS A 16 23.62 11.40 40.85
C LYS A 16 24.31 11.84 39.56
N PHE A 17 23.84 11.29 38.43
CA PHE A 17 24.35 11.57 37.08
C PHE A 17 23.29 12.29 36.24
N ASP A 18 22.84 13.45 36.71
CA ASP A 18 21.99 14.36 35.94
C ASP A 18 22.81 15.49 35.31
N ARG A 19 22.19 16.24 34.39
CA ARG A 19 22.86 17.28 33.60
C ARG A 19 23.46 18.38 34.48
N GLU A 20 22.74 18.81 35.51
CA GLU A 20 23.16 19.88 36.44
C GLU A 20 24.36 19.43 37.27
N SER A 21 24.31 18.24 37.87
CA SER A 21 25.44 17.69 38.63
C SER A 21 26.69 17.48 37.75
N MET A 22 26.50 17.14 36.47
CA MET A 22 27.60 16.95 35.52
C MET A 22 28.23 18.27 35.07
N GLU A 23 27.41 19.31 34.87
CA GLU A 23 27.90 20.67 34.59
C GLU A 23 28.69 21.20 35.79
N ASP A 24 28.21 20.98 37.02
CA ASP A 24 28.92 21.36 38.25
C ASP A 24 30.25 20.62 38.41
N ALA A 25 30.28 19.31 38.20
CA ALA A 25 31.51 18.52 38.26
C ALA A 25 32.53 18.94 37.20
N CYS A 26 32.06 19.27 35.99
CA CYS A 26 32.91 19.79 34.92
C CYS A 26 33.52 21.15 35.30
N ASN A 27 32.70 22.05 35.84
CA ASN A 27 33.13 23.36 36.31
C ASN A 27 34.12 23.24 37.48
N GLU A 28 33.94 22.28 38.39
CA GLU A 28 34.87 21.99 39.48
C GLU A 28 36.23 21.51 38.96
N SER A 29 36.25 20.61 37.97
CA SER A 29 37.49 20.17 37.33
C SER A 29 38.24 21.33 36.67
N LEU A 30 37.52 22.18 35.93
CA LEU A 30 38.07 23.33 35.21
C LEU A 30 38.65 24.44 36.12
N LYS A 31 38.30 24.47 37.41
CA LYS A 31 38.94 25.38 38.38
C LYS A 31 40.42 25.05 38.61
N SER A 32 40.79 23.79 38.46
CA SER A 32 42.15 23.29 38.75
C SER A 32 42.95 22.90 37.50
N LYS A 33 42.30 22.84 36.34
CA LYS A 33 42.89 22.38 35.06
C LYS A 33 42.30 23.12 33.88
N ARG A 34 43.07 23.22 32.79
CA ARG A 34 42.60 23.81 31.52
C ARG A 34 41.61 22.94 30.75
N ILE A 35 41.63 21.62 30.95
CA ILE A 35 40.83 20.65 30.20
C ILE A 35 40.22 19.67 31.19
N SER A 36 38.91 19.44 31.06
CA SER A 36 38.14 18.46 31.82
C SER A 36 37.79 17.27 30.94
N TYR A 37 38.08 16.06 31.41
CA TYR A 37 37.74 14.81 30.75
C TYR A 37 36.42 14.22 31.25
N ILE A 38 35.77 14.85 32.23
CA ILE A 38 34.49 14.41 32.81
C ILE A 38 33.39 14.16 31.76
N PRO A 39 33.21 15.01 30.72
CA PRO A 39 32.23 14.75 29.66
C PRO A 39 32.49 13.47 28.86
N ASN A 40 33.74 13.00 28.83
CA ASN A 40 34.15 11.78 28.12
C ASN A 40 34.16 10.54 29.03
N LEU A 41 34.16 10.73 30.36
CA LEU A 41 34.18 9.65 31.35
C LEU A 41 32.78 9.08 31.63
N VAL A 42 31.73 9.87 31.41
CA VAL A 42 30.34 9.45 31.59
C VAL A 42 29.65 9.49 30.24
N ALA A 43 29.28 8.33 29.70
CA ALA A 43 28.50 8.24 28.47
C ALA A 43 27.11 8.84 28.72
N MET A 44 26.93 10.10 28.35
CA MET A 44 25.62 10.74 28.39
C MET A 44 24.72 10.10 27.32
N ASN A 45 23.75 9.30 27.76
CA ASN A 45 22.50 9.15 27.02
C ASN A 45 21.67 10.43 27.26
N SER A 46 22.09 11.55 26.69
CA SER A 46 21.24 12.73 26.61
C SER A 46 20.24 12.52 25.47
N THR A 47 19.14 11.86 25.78
CA THR A 47 17.88 12.04 25.06
C THR A 47 17.36 13.44 25.36
N GLU A 48 17.92 14.45 24.70
CA GLU A 48 17.24 15.73 24.51
C GLU A 48 16.69 15.78 23.09
N ALA A 49 15.36 15.78 23.03
CA ALA A 49 14.53 15.94 21.85
C ALA A 49 14.77 17.31 21.21
N THR A 50 15.86 17.44 20.45
CA THR A 50 15.93 18.45 19.40
C THR A 50 15.15 17.88 18.21
N LYS A 51 14.05 18.56 17.86
CA LYS A 51 13.39 18.48 16.55
C LYS A 51 14.41 18.86 15.47
N LYS A 52 15.35 17.97 15.17
CA LYS A 52 16.18 18.04 13.97
C LYS A 52 15.22 17.75 12.84
N SER A 53 14.88 18.79 12.08
CA SER A 53 14.48 18.65 10.69
C SER A 53 15.43 17.65 10.05
N ALA A 54 14.93 16.43 9.85
CA ALA A 54 15.74 15.30 9.49
C ALA A 54 16.26 15.56 8.08
N ARG A 55 17.51 16.03 7.96
CA ARG A 55 18.25 15.81 6.73
C ARG A 55 18.20 14.31 6.50
N PRO A 56 17.56 13.83 5.42
CA PRO A 56 17.45 12.41 5.16
C PRO A 56 18.87 11.83 5.15
N GLY A 57 19.11 10.83 6.00
CA GLY A 57 20.41 10.15 6.01
C GLY A 57 20.71 9.60 4.62
N MET A 58 22.00 9.41 4.29
CA MET A 58 22.44 8.91 2.98
C MET A 58 21.73 7.60 2.55
N LEU A 59 21.23 6.80 3.49
CA LEU A 59 20.39 5.63 3.23
C LEU A 59 18.94 5.97 2.84
N SER A 60 18.29 6.94 3.48
CA SER A 60 16.93 7.36 3.08
C SER A 60 16.96 8.10 1.74
N LEU A 61 18.03 8.82 1.43
CA LEU A 61 18.26 9.37 0.09
C LEU A 61 18.41 8.27 -0.98
N LYS A 62 19.14 7.18 -0.66
CA LYS A 62 19.25 6.03 -1.58
C LYS A 62 17.92 5.30 -1.79
N ILE A 63 17.19 5.03 -0.72
CA ILE A 63 15.87 4.36 -0.79
C ILE A 63 14.88 5.21 -1.56
N ARG A 64 14.84 6.53 -1.30
CA ARG A 64 13.94 7.45 -2.00
C ARG A 64 14.16 7.46 -3.51
N ASN A 65 15.39 7.25 -3.96
CA ASN A 65 15.74 7.22 -5.39
C ASN A 65 15.59 5.83 -6.04
N MET A 66 15.24 4.79 -5.28
CA MET A 66 14.97 3.45 -5.84
C MET A 66 13.50 3.32 -6.26
N SER A 67 13.24 2.52 -7.30
CA SER A 67 11.87 2.12 -7.65
C SER A 67 11.26 1.24 -6.56
N THR A 68 9.93 1.29 -6.42
CA THR A 68 9.19 0.57 -5.37
C THR A 68 9.45 -0.93 -5.47
N ARG A 69 9.41 -1.47 -6.68
CA ARG A 69 9.77 -2.86 -6.99
C ARG A 69 11.16 -3.25 -6.48
N ASN A 70 12.19 -2.43 -6.71
CA ASN A 70 13.55 -2.74 -6.26
C ASN A 70 13.66 -2.71 -4.72
N ILE A 71 12.90 -1.84 -4.06
CA ILE A 71 12.84 -1.79 -2.59
C ILE A 71 12.17 -3.06 -2.07
N LEU A 72 11.02 -3.46 -2.63
CA LEU A 72 10.32 -4.68 -2.20
C LEU A 72 11.16 -5.93 -2.42
N PHE A 73 11.86 -6.04 -3.55
CA PHE A 73 12.80 -7.14 -3.79
C PHE A 73 13.92 -7.18 -2.73
N ALA A 74 14.53 -6.03 -2.43
CA ALA A 74 15.55 -5.94 -1.39
C ALA A 74 15.01 -6.29 0.01
N VAL A 75 13.74 -5.98 0.28
CA VAL A 75 13.06 -6.39 1.51
C VAL A 75 12.92 -7.91 1.54
N SER A 76 12.38 -8.54 0.50
CA SER A 76 12.23 -10.00 0.43
C SER A 76 13.55 -10.72 0.68
N GLU A 77 14.64 -10.28 0.02
CA GLU A 77 15.98 -10.84 0.24
C GLU A 77 16.51 -10.59 1.66
N SER A 78 16.13 -9.46 2.28
CA SER A 78 16.54 -9.14 3.65
C SER A 78 15.88 -10.06 4.69
N PHE A 79 14.68 -10.58 4.42
CA PHE A 79 14.00 -11.55 5.29
C PHE A 79 14.74 -12.90 5.35
N ARG A 80 15.51 -13.25 4.31
CA ARG A 80 16.33 -14.48 4.31
C ARG A 80 17.54 -14.42 5.25
N ASN A 81 18.04 -13.22 5.55
CA ASN A 81 19.29 -13.02 6.29
C ASN A 81 19.13 -11.99 7.43
N ILE A 82 18.09 -12.13 8.24
CA ILE A 82 17.71 -11.12 9.25
C ILE A 82 18.78 -10.93 10.33
N ASN A 83 19.00 -9.66 10.69
CA ASN A 83 19.79 -9.25 11.85
C ASN A 83 19.28 -7.92 12.44
N LYS A 84 19.75 -7.53 13.64
CA LYS A 84 19.35 -6.28 14.31
C LYS A 84 19.51 -5.00 13.47
N LYS A 85 20.49 -4.95 12.55
CA LYS A 85 20.67 -3.78 11.66
C LYS A 85 19.60 -3.73 10.58
N ILE A 86 19.18 -4.89 10.07
CA ILE A 86 18.11 -5.02 9.07
C ILE A 86 16.77 -4.62 9.68
N ILE A 87 16.46 -5.02 10.91
CA ILE A 87 15.20 -4.64 11.58
C ILE A 87 15.04 -3.12 11.64
N LYS A 88 16.09 -2.38 12.02
CA LYS A 88 16.08 -0.91 12.03
C LYS A 88 15.96 -0.29 10.62
N LYS A 89 16.42 -1.00 9.59
CA LYS A 89 16.25 -0.56 8.19
C LYS A 89 14.84 -0.82 7.69
N LEU A 90 14.23 -1.95 8.05
CA LEU A 90 12.87 -2.30 7.65
C LEU A 90 11.86 -1.25 8.13
N GLU A 91 11.96 -0.78 9.37
CA GLU A 91 11.08 0.29 9.88
C GLU A 91 11.19 1.58 9.05
N ARG A 92 12.41 1.96 8.63
CA ARG A 92 12.61 3.13 7.75
C ARG A 92 12.10 2.90 6.33
N ILE A 93 12.28 1.69 5.81
CA ILE A 93 11.75 1.30 4.49
C ILE A 93 10.23 1.35 4.53
N LYS A 94 9.62 0.90 5.64
CA LYS A 94 8.19 0.94 5.86
C LYS A 94 7.64 2.37 5.75
N GLU A 95 8.24 3.32 6.47
CA GLU A 95 7.87 4.75 6.44
C GLU A 95 7.96 5.40 5.05
N GLU A 96 8.84 4.90 4.18
CA GLU A 96 8.99 5.40 2.81
C GLU A 96 8.04 4.72 1.83
N LEU A 97 7.82 3.40 1.96
CA LEU A 97 6.93 2.64 1.10
C LEU A 97 5.47 3.05 1.27
N THR A 98 5.01 3.31 2.50
CA THR A 98 3.62 3.72 2.78
C THR A 98 3.22 5.04 2.13
N LYS A 99 4.17 5.85 1.66
CA LYS A 99 3.92 7.12 0.98
C LYS A 99 3.87 7.00 -0.54
N ARG A 100 4.02 5.79 -1.09
CA ARG A 100 4.10 5.58 -2.54
C ARG A 100 2.78 5.10 -3.10
N ASP A 101 2.31 5.79 -4.13
CA ASP A 101 1.03 5.49 -4.78
C ASP A 101 1.06 4.17 -5.57
N ASP A 102 2.24 3.78 -6.07
CA ASP A 102 2.46 2.55 -6.85
C ASP A 102 2.67 1.29 -5.99
N LEU A 103 2.55 1.41 -4.65
CA LEU A 103 2.86 0.33 -3.70
C LEU A 103 2.00 -0.92 -3.95
N PHE A 104 0.70 -0.74 -4.18
CA PHE A 104 -0.24 -1.84 -4.36
C PHE A 104 0.15 -2.72 -5.57
N GLU A 105 0.32 -2.10 -6.74
CA GLU A 105 0.70 -2.80 -7.98
C GLU A 105 2.05 -3.49 -7.83
N CYS A 106 3.02 -2.83 -7.19
CA CYS A 106 4.34 -3.41 -6.93
C CYS A 106 4.28 -4.60 -5.97
N ILE A 107 3.40 -4.60 -4.96
CA ILE A 107 3.18 -5.75 -4.07
C ILE A 107 2.61 -6.93 -4.88
N LEU A 108 1.60 -6.68 -5.71
CA LEU A 108 1.00 -7.71 -6.56
C LEU A 108 2.04 -8.35 -7.49
N ASP A 109 2.81 -7.53 -8.21
CA ASP A 109 3.89 -8.00 -9.09
C ASP A 109 4.94 -8.79 -8.33
N GLN A 110 5.32 -8.31 -7.14
CA GLN A 110 6.35 -8.96 -6.34
C GLN A 110 5.89 -10.34 -5.89
N VAL A 111 4.69 -10.48 -5.31
CA VAL A 111 4.14 -11.77 -4.89
C VAL A 111 3.97 -12.72 -6.08
N GLU A 112 3.51 -12.22 -7.22
CA GLU A 112 3.32 -13.04 -8.42
C GLU A 112 4.67 -13.56 -8.97
N SER A 113 5.74 -12.77 -8.83
CA SER A 113 7.10 -13.14 -9.25
C SER A 113 7.81 -14.11 -8.30
N MET A 114 7.33 -14.31 -7.07
CA MET A 114 7.96 -15.24 -6.13
C MET A 114 7.78 -16.69 -6.61
N GLU A 115 8.89 -17.45 -6.60
CA GLU A 115 8.86 -18.89 -6.88
C GLU A 115 8.19 -19.65 -5.74
N VAL A 116 8.57 -19.33 -4.50
CA VAL A 116 8.03 -19.89 -3.26
C VAL A 116 7.77 -18.76 -2.29
N ILE A 117 6.60 -18.80 -1.67
CA ILE A 117 6.24 -17.92 -0.57
C ILE A 117 6.67 -18.64 0.71
N GLU A 118 7.71 -18.11 1.35
CA GLU A 118 8.30 -18.69 2.57
C GLU A 118 7.39 -18.42 3.78
N ASP A 119 7.19 -19.45 4.63
CA ASP A 119 6.35 -19.38 5.83
C ASP A 119 7.06 -18.69 7.01
N GLU A 120 6.30 -18.39 8.08
CA GLU A 120 6.78 -17.71 9.30
C GLU A 120 8.01 -18.33 9.95
N LEU A 121 8.16 -19.65 9.83
CA LEU A 121 9.28 -20.40 10.40
C LEU A 121 10.61 -20.09 9.70
N PHE A 122 10.57 -19.49 8.52
CA PHE A 122 11.76 -19.19 7.73
C PHE A 122 12.51 -17.94 8.21
N SER A 123 11.79 -16.95 8.74
CA SER A 123 12.34 -15.61 9.05
C SER A 123 12.22 -15.18 10.50
N TRP A 124 12.05 -16.13 11.42
CA TRP A 124 11.91 -15.82 12.84
C TRP A 124 13.20 -15.20 13.43
N TYR A 125 13.07 -14.02 14.05
CA TYR A 125 14.15 -13.38 14.79
C TYR A 125 13.62 -12.62 16.03
N PRO A 126 14.30 -12.71 17.20
CA PRO A 126 13.87 -11.98 18.40
C PRO A 126 13.80 -10.46 18.20
N GLY A 127 12.61 -9.88 18.42
CA GLY A 127 12.35 -8.44 18.29
C GLY A 127 11.93 -7.98 16.88
N LEU A 128 11.70 -8.90 15.95
CA LEU A 128 11.03 -8.62 14.68
C LEU A 128 9.51 -8.68 14.89
N LYS A 129 8.79 -7.65 14.41
CA LYS A 129 7.32 -7.58 14.52
C LYS A 129 6.60 -8.48 13.52
N THR A 130 7.14 -8.60 12.32
CA THR A 130 6.58 -9.37 11.20
C THR A 130 7.37 -10.64 10.98
N SER A 131 6.71 -11.78 11.05
CA SER A 131 7.31 -13.11 10.91
C SER A 131 7.84 -13.41 9.51
N ASP A 132 7.35 -12.71 8.48
CA ASP A 132 7.66 -12.97 7.06
C ASP A 132 7.32 -11.76 6.16
N VAL A 133 7.60 -11.91 4.85
CA VAL A 133 7.40 -10.87 3.83
C VAL A 133 5.92 -10.53 3.58
N LEU A 134 5.01 -11.50 3.61
CA LEU A 134 3.58 -11.24 3.45
C LEU A 134 3.02 -10.50 4.66
N SER A 135 3.42 -10.90 5.87
CA SER A 135 3.09 -10.19 7.10
C SER A 135 3.57 -8.74 7.05
N PHE A 136 4.75 -8.50 6.47
CA PHE A 136 5.25 -7.15 6.21
C PHE A 136 4.40 -6.38 5.19
N PHE A 137 3.92 -7.02 4.11
CA PHE A 137 3.02 -6.38 3.15
C PHE A 137 1.65 -6.04 3.75
N LEU A 138 1.10 -6.93 4.58
CA LEU A 138 -0.15 -6.67 5.32
C LEU A 138 0.01 -5.54 6.34
N GLU A 139 1.18 -5.41 6.97
CA GLU A 139 1.48 -4.29 7.86
C GLU A 139 1.71 -2.96 7.11
N LEU A 140 2.22 -3.02 5.87
CA LEU A 140 2.37 -1.87 4.99
C LEU A 140 1.04 -1.34 4.48
N MET A 141 0.11 -2.25 4.16
CA MET A 141 -1.16 -1.94 3.53
C MET A 141 -2.27 -2.73 4.23
N PRO A 142 -2.84 -2.19 5.32
CA PRO A 142 -3.91 -2.85 6.07
C PRO A 142 -5.18 -3.12 5.23
N ASP A 143 -5.42 -2.30 4.21
CA ASP A 143 -6.51 -2.37 3.23
C ASP A 143 -6.16 -3.24 2.00
N LEU A 144 -5.07 -4.03 2.05
CA LEU A 144 -4.61 -4.84 0.91
C LEU A 144 -5.69 -5.80 0.38
N LEU A 145 -6.51 -6.38 1.27
CA LEU A 145 -7.56 -7.31 0.88
C LEU A 145 -8.69 -6.61 0.10
N GLU A 146 -9.11 -5.43 0.56
CA GLU A 146 -10.15 -4.62 -0.08
C GLU A 146 -9.68 -4.15 -1.46
N ARG A 147 -8.47 -3.57 -1.54
CA ARG A 147 -7.85 -3.19 -2.81
C ARG A 147 -7.65 -4.37 -3.76
N TYR A 148 -7.29 -5.54 -3.23
CA TYR A 148 -7.16 -6.74 -4.04
C TYR A 148 -8.51 -7.21 -4.57
N LYS A 149 -9.60 -7.12 -3.79
CA LYS A 149 -10.95 -7.42 -4.27
C LYS A 149 -11.34 -6.51 -5.44
N GLU A 150 -11.11 -5.21 -5.31
CA GLU A 150 -11.37 -4.23 -6.38
C GLU A 150 -10.57 -4.55 -7.65
N TYR A 151 -9.26 -4.81 -7.51
CA TYR A 151 -8.40 -5.23 -8.61
C TYR A 151 -8.88 -6.53 -9.27
N PHE A 152 -9.25 -7.52 -8.46
CA PHE A 152 -9.69 -8.84 -8.92
C PHE A 152 -10.97 -8.72 -9.74
N VAL A 153 -11.98 -8.01 -9.21
CA VAL A 153 -13.25 -7.75 -9.90
C VAL A 153 -13.02 -6.96 -11.17
N ARG A 154 -12.23 -5.87 -11.12
CA ARG A 154 -11.90 -5.08 -12.30
C ARG A 154 -11.23 -5.91 -13.40
N SER A 155 -10.28 -6.77 -13.02
CA SER A 155 -9.61 -7.67 -13.98
C SER A 155 -10.63 -8.60 -14.65
N LEU A 156 -11.53 -9.21 -13.88
CA LEU A 156 -12.57 -10.11 -14.40
C LEU A 156 -13.57 -9.40 -15.32
N VAL A 157 -14.01 -8.21 -14.94
CA VAL A 157 -14.92 -7.36 -15.74
C VAL A 157 -14.27 -7.00 -17.08
N LEU A 158 -12.99 -6.65 -17.07
CA LEU A 158 -12.20 -6.37 -18.27
C LEU A 158 -11.76 -7.64 -19.01
N GLN A 159 -12.24 -8.82 -18.60
CA GLN A 159 -11.91 -10.13 -19.17
C GLN A 159 -10.40 -10.46 -19.16
N GLN A 160 -9.67 -9.89 -18.20
CA GLN A 160 -8.26 -10.15 -17.96
C GLN A 160 -8.09 -11.22 -16.87
N ALA A 161 -7.06 -12.06 -16.99
CA ALA A 161 -6.73 -13.04 -15.97
C ALA A 161 -6.13 -12.34 -14.73
N PRO A 162 -6.78 -12.40 -13.55
CA PRO A 162 -6.25 -11.79 -12.34
C PRO A 162 -5.03 -12.56 -11.82
N LYS A 163 -4.11 -11.87 -11.14
CA LYS A 163 -2.97 -12.47 -10.44
C LYS A 163 -3.42 -13.34 -9.27
N LYS A 164 -3.33 -14.66 -9.40
CA LYS A 164 -3.91 -15.60 -8.43
C LYS A 164 -2.99 -15.97 -7.26
N LYS A 165 -1.66 -15.80 -7.37
CA LYS A 165 -0.75 -16.25 -6.28
C LYS A 165 -0.99 -15.50 -4.98
N ILE A 166 -1.31 -14.20 -5.06
CA ILE A 166 -1.61 -13.41 -3.86
C ILE A 166 -2.90 -13.88 -3.17
N LEU A 167 -3.94 -14.28 -3.92
CA LEU A 167 -5.16 -14.82 -3.30
C LEU A 167 -4.86 -16.10 -2.51
N LYS A 168 -4.03 -16.99 -3.08
CA LYS A 168 -3.58 -18.21 -2.38
C LYS A 168 -2.81 -17.86 -1.10
N ALA A 169 -1.86 -16.93 -1.21
CA ALA A 169 -1.07 -16.42 -0.09
C ALA A 169 -1.94 -15.85 1.04
N LEU A 170 -2.95 -15.05 0.69
CA LEU A 170 -3.90 -14.48 1.64
C LEU A 170 -4.79 -15.55 2.26
N ARG A 171 -5.21 -16.57 1.49
CA ARG A 171 -6.02 -17.70 1.97
C ARG A 171 -5.30 -18.52 3.03
N ASP A 172 -4.02 -18.78 2.81
CA ASP A 172 -3.19 -19.54 3.74
C ASP A 172 -2.93 -18.77 5.05
N ARG A 173 -2.99 -17.43 5.04
CA ARG A 173 -2.65 -16.58 6.20
C ARG A 173 -3.82 -16.00 6.97
N LEU A 174 -4.82 -15.47 6.28
CA LEU A 174 -5.84 -14.66 6.94
C LEU A 174 -6.92 -15.50 7.61
N HIS A 175 -7.11 -16.77 7.22
CA HIS A 175 -8.13 -17.70 7.73
C HIS A 175 -9.52 -17.05 7.96
N LYS A 176 -9.82 -15.95 7.26
CA LYS A 176 -10.98 -15.09 7.44
C LYS A 176 -11.53 -14.70 6.08
N ASN A 177 -12.84 -14.82 5.97
CA ASN A 177 -13.78 -14.36 4.94
C ASN A 177 -13.25 -14.01 3.53
N LEU A 178 -12.59 -14.97 2.89
CA LEU A 178 -12.40 -14.96 1.42
C LEU A 178 -13.59 -15.56 0.66
N GLN A 179 -14.71 -15.80 1.35
CA GLN A 179 -15.93 -16.38 0.76
C GLN A 179 -16.44 -15.53 -0.41
N CYS A 180 -16.21 -14.22 -0.40
CA CYS A 180 -16.55 -13.34 -1.52
C CYS A 180 -15.84 -13.75 -2.82
N PHE A 181 -14.55 -14.09 -2.77
CA PHE A 181 -13.81 -14.56 -3.94
C PHE A 181 -14.33 -15.90 -4.44
N ASP A 182 -14.66 -16.82 -3.52
CA ASP A 182 -15.23 -18.12 -3.87
C ASP A 182 -16.61 -17.97 -4.54
N ILE A 183 -17.42 -17.01 -4.09
CA ILE A 183 -18.73 -16.70 -4.69
C ILE A 183 -18.55 -16.04 -6.06
N ILE A 184 -17.63 -15.08 -6.20
CA ILE A 184 -17.29 -14.46 -7.49
C ILE A 184 -16.86 -15.53 -8.50
N GLU A 185 -15.98 -16.46 -8.12
CA GLU A 185 -15.56 -17.55 -9.00
C GLU A 185 -16.74 -18.48 -9.37
N LYS A 186 -17.62 -18.80 -8.40
CA LYS A 186 -18.82 -19.60 -8.67
C LYS A 186 -19.83 -18.91 -9.57
N ASP A 187 -20.01 -17.59 -9.45
CA ASP A 187 -20.89 -16.84 -10.35
C ASP A 187 -20.43 -17.00 -11.80
N LEU A 188 -19.12 -16.93 -12.04
CA LEU A 188 -18.57 -17.12 -13.37
C LEU A 188 -18.88 -18.51 -13.93
N GLU A 189 -18.78 -19.55 -13.12
CA GLU A 189 -19.08 -20.93 -13.53
C GLU A 189 -20.59 -21.16 -13.72
N LEU A 190 -21.41 -20.69 -12.78
CA LEU A 190 -22.85 -20.91 -12.78
C LEU A 190 -23.53 -20.16 -13.91
N PHE A 191 -23.15 -18.91 -14.15
CA PHE A 191 -23.82 -18.08 -15.14
C PHE A 191 -23.30 -18.25 -16.57
N GLU A 192 -22.25 -19.04 -16.77
CA GLU A 192 -21.75 -19.37 -18.10
C GLU A 192 -22.82 -20.06 -18.97
N GLU A 193 -23.75 -20.80 -18.36
CA GLU A 193 -24.88 -21.42 -19.07
C GLU A 193 -25.85 -20.40 -19.69
N PHE A 194 -25.90 -19.17 -19.14
CA PHE A 194 -26.74 -18.07 -19.62
C PHE A 194 -26.00 -17.13 -20.57
N SER A 195 -24.73 -17.41 -20.91
CA SER A 195 -23.93 -16.59 -21.82
C SER A 195 -24.59 -16.36 -23.18
N GLY A 196 -25.34 -17.36 -23.69
CA GLY A 196 -26.10 -17.24 -24.94
C GLY A 196 -27.32 -16.32 -24.88
N CYS A 197 -27.74 -15.90 -23.67
CA CYS A 197 -28.87 -15.00 -23.47
C CYS A 197 -28.44 -13.54 -23.31
N ILE A 198 -27.15 -13.25 -23.11
CA ILE A 198 -26.66 -11.89 -22.86
C ILE A 198 -25.89 -11.34 -24.06
N PRO A 199 -25.79 -10.00 -24.22
CA PRO A 199 -24.96 -9.40 -25.25
C PRO A 199 -23.50 -9.87 -25.15
N GLU A 200 -22.80 -9.90 -26.28
CA GLU A 200 -21.38 -10.24 -26.34
C GLU A 200 -20.58 -9.36 -25.37
N GLY A 201 -19.73 -10.00 -24.56
CA GLY A 201 -18.94 -9.34 -23.52
C GLY A 201 -19.68 -9.08 -22.20
N GLY A 202 -20.99 -9.34 -22.13
CA GLY A 202 -21.77 -9.28 -20.88
C GLY A 202 -21.45 -10.44 -19.92
N ARG A 203 -21.73 -10.23 -18.64
CA ARG A 203 -21.67 -11.26 -17.59
C ARG A 203 -22.85 -11.09 -16.63
N ILE A 204 -23.41 -12.20 -16.15
CA ILE A 204 -24.37 -12.20 -15.06
C ILE A 204 -23.62 -12.51 -13.78
N ILE A 205 -23.91 -11.75 -12.73
CA ILE A 205 -23.21 -11.79 -11.44
C ILE A 205 -24.19 -11.56 -10.30
N THR A 206 -23.81 -11.95 -9.09
CA THR A 206 -24.50 -11.56 -7.86
C THR A 206 -23.92 -10.27 -7.30
N SER A 207 -24.61 -9.14 -7.54
CA SER A 207 -24.07 -7.78 -7.28
C SER A 207 -23.42 -7.62 -5.90
N SER A 208 -24.06 -8.11 -4.83
CA SER A 208 -23.65 -7.94 -3.43
C SER A 208 -22.22 -8.41 -3.11
N TYR A 209 -21.66 -9.34 -3.88
CA TYR A 209 -20.31 -9.85 -3.64
C TYR A 209 -19.25 -9.17 -4.52
N TRP A 210 -19.67 -8.56 -5.62
CA TRP A 210 -18.79 -7.99 -6.63
C TRP A 210 -18.49 -6.51 -6.37
N CYS A 211 -19.49 -5.72 -6.01
CA CYS A 211 -19.33 -4.30 -5.73
C CYS A 211 -20.43 -3.84 -4.76
N GLU A 212 -20.07 -2.95 -3.83
CA GLU A 212 -21.02 -2.38 -2.87
C GLU A 212 -21.63 -1.07 -3.38
N ASP A 213 -21.13 -0.52 -4.48
CA ASP A 213 -21.69 0.68 -5.09
C ASP A 213 -23.03 0.36 -5.78
N GLU A 214 -24.01 1.23 -5.59
CA GLU A 214 -25.35 1.14 -6.21
C GLU A 214 -25.62 2.32 -7.16
N GLU A 215 -24.57 3.02 -7.57
CA GLU A 215 -24.71 4.22 -8.39
C GLU A 215 -25.29 3.90 -9.78
N LYS A 216 -26.22 4.74 -10.23
CA LYS A 216 -26.83 4.67 -11.55
C LYS A 216 -26.24 5.74 -12.45
N CYS A 217 -25.74 5.32 -13.60
CA CYS A 217 -25.09 6.18 -14.59
C CYS A 217 -26.05 6.45 -15.75
N GLU A 218 -27.17 7.13 -15.47
CA GLU A 218 -28.25 7.34 -16.44
C GLU A 218 -27.78 8.15 -17.67
N ASP A 219 -26.97 9.20 -17.48
CA ASP A 219 -26.47 10.02 -18.60
C ASP A 219 -25.52 9.22 -19.49
N ALA A 220 -24.69 8.34 -18.92
CA ALA A 220 -23.82 7.46 -19.69
C ALA A 220 -24.62 6.43 -20.52
N MET A 221 -25.76 5.95 -20.00
CA MET A 221 -26.63 5.00 -20.70
C MET A 221 -27.24 5.57 -21.98
N GLU A 222 -27.46 6.89 -22.07
CA GLU A 222 -28.04 7.51 -23.26
C GLU A 222 -27.17 7.29 -24.52
N PHE A 223 -25.86 7.07 -24.35
CA PHE A 223 -24.93 6.78 -25.44
C PHE A 223 -25.01 5.33 -25.95
N PHE A 224 -25.68 4.44 -25.22
CA PHE A 224 -25.79 3.02 -25.56
C PHE A 224 -27.26 2.58 -25.63
N PRO A 225 -28.07 3.12 -26.57
CA PRO A 225 -29.51 2.84 -26.66
C PRO A 225 -29.84 1.36 -26.91
N GLN A 226 -28.86 0.56 -27.36
CA GLN A 226 -28.97 -0.88 -27.52
C GLN A 226 -28.99 -1.64 -26.19
N LEU A 227 -28.43 -1.05 -25.12
CA LEU A 227 -28.41 -1.65 -23.79
C LEU A 227 -29.75 -1.43 -23.10
N LYS A 228 -30.31 -2.51 -22.58
CA LYS A 228 -31.52 -2.46 -21.76
C LYS A 228 -31.13 -2.56 -20.30
N ASP A 229 -31.63 -1.64 -19.49
CA ASP A 229 -31.37 -1.62 -18.04
C ASP A 229 -31.93 -2.87 -17.33
N LYS A 230 -32.95 -3.51 -17.91
CA LYS A 230 -33.51 -4.77 -17.39
C LYS A 230 -33.71 -5.80 -18.49
N MET A 231 -33.39 -7.04 -18.17
CA MET A 231 -33.56 -8.19 -19.04
C MET A 231 -34.21 -9.35 -18.27
N ARG A 232 -35.27 -9.93 -18.83
CA ARG A 232 -35.88 -11.14 -18.26
C ARG A 232 -35.13 -12.37 -18.74
N LEU A 233 -34.57 -13.15 -17.81
CA LEU A 233 -33.87 -14.42 -18.10
C LEU A 233 -34.85 -15.60 -18.09
N SER A 234 -35.82 -15.59 -17.16
CA SER A 234 -36.88 -16.60 -17.07
C SER A 234 -38.19 -15.98 -16.55
N SER A 235 -39.24 -16.79 -16.35
CA SER A 235 -40.49 -16.30 -15.75
C SER A 235 -40.31 -15.73 -14.34
N GLU A 236 -39.28 -16.18 -13.62
CA GLU A 236 -39.03 -15.84 -12.22
C GLU A 236 -37.76 -15.01 -12.02
N VAL A 237 -36.89 -14.92 -13.03
CA VAL A 237 -35.58 -14.26 -12.93
C VAL A 237 -35.50 -13.08 -13.88
N CYS A 238 -35.23 -11.90 -13.31
CA CYS A 238 -34.89 -10.67 -14.03
C CYS A 238 -33.45 -10.28 -13.67
N ALA A 239 -32.65 -9.97 -14.67
CA ALA A 239 -31.36 -9.32 -14.52
C ALA A 239 -31.53 -7.81 -14.71
N GLU A 240 -30.69 -7.06 -14.02
CA GLU A 240 -30.58 -5.61 -14.16
C GLU A 240 -29.14 -5.27 -14.55
N LEU A 241 -28.97 -4.26 -15.40
CA LEU A 241 -27.65 -3.77 -15.77
C LEU A 241 -26.99 -3.15 -14.55
N PHE A 242 -25.78 -3.60 -14.25
CA PHE A 242 -25.04 -3.13 -13.10
C PHE A 242 -24.01 -2.08 -13.52
N HIS A 243 -24.40 -0.82 -13.42
CA HIS A 243 -23.66 0.35 -13.91
C HIS A 243 -22.24 0.47 -13.30
N PRO A 244 -22.01 0.26 -11.99
CA PRO A 244 -20.69 0.48 -11.39
C PRO A 244 -19.58 -0.42 -11.94
N LEU A 245 -19.93 -1.60 -12.46
CA LEU A 245 -18.99 -2.52 -13.10
C LEU A 245 -19.07 -2.48 -14.63
N SER A 246 -19.92 -1.65 -15.20
CA SER A 246 -20.04 -1.51 -16.65
C SER A 246 -18.89 -0.66 -17.19
N HIS A 247 -18.33 -1.07 -18.32
CA HIS A 247 -17.25 -0.37 -19.01
C HIS A 247 -17.63 -0.16 -20.48
N ALA A 248 -17.09 0.90 -21.06
CA ALA A 248 -17.27 1.25 -22.45
C ALA A 248 -15.91 1.54 -23.11
N ASP A 249 -15.78 1.06 -24.34
CA ASP A 249 -14.74 1.51 -25.24
C ASP A 249 -15.24 2.77 -25.95
N VAL A 250 -14.57 3.90 -25.69
CA VAL A 250 -14.93 5.21 -26.23
C VAL A 250 -13.77 5.79 -27.02
N GLN A 251 -14.09 6.52 -28.09
CA GLN A 251 -13.11 7.28 -28.85
C GLN A 251 -13.29 8.77 -28.58
N ILE A 252 -12.30 9.40 -27.96
CA ILE A 252 -12.30 10.84 -27.66
C ILE A 252 -11.02 11.45 -28.21
N ASN A 253 -11.15 12.50 -29.03
CA ASN A 253 -10.02 13.18 -29.69
C ASN A 253 -9.07 12.22 -30.45
N GLY A 254 -9.64 11.18 -31.08
CA GLY A 254 -8.87 10.16 -31.83
C GLY A 254 -8.06 9.19 -30.96
N ARG A 255 -8.31 9.16 -29.64
CA ARG A 255 -7.75 8.17 -28.71
C ARG A 255 -8.83 7.18 -28.33
N ASP A 256 -8.49 5.90 -28.38
CA ASP A 256 -9.36 4.83 -27.91
C ASP A 256 -9.08 4.60 -26.42
N LEU A 257 -10.11 4.71 -25.60
CA LEU A 257 -10.04 4.61 -24.15
C LEU A 257 -11.08 3.61 -23.66
N VAL A 258 -10.68 2.77 -22.70
CA VAL A 258 -11.60 1.92 -21.95
C VAL A 258 -11.93 2.66 -20.65
N VAL A 259 -13.19 3.03 -20.46
CA VAL A 259 -13.64 3.82 -19.31
C VAL A 259 -14.81 3.13 -18.62
N SER A 260 -14.87 3.26 -17.29
CA SER A 260 -16.06 2.83 -16.55
C SER A 260 -17.25 3.73 -16.90
N PHE A 261 -18.46 3.20 -16.76
CA PHE A 261 -19.70 3.99 -16.90
C PHE A 261 -19.72 5.16 -15.94
N THR A 262 -19.23 4.97 -14.71
CA THR A 262 -19.06 6.03 -13.71
C THR A 262 -18.17 7.16 -14.20
N GLN A 263 -17.00 6.84 -14.77
CA GLN A 263 -16.10 7.86 -15.33
C GLN A 263 -16.73 8.60 -16.50
N LEU A 264 -17.43 7.88 -17.39
CA LEU A 264 -18.13 8.47 -18.52
C LEU A 264 -19.26 9.39 -18.06
N ASN A 265 -20.06 8.97 -17.09
CA ASN A 265 -21.11 9.76 -16.47
C ASN A 265 -20.55 11.02 -15.80
N ASP A 266 -19.43 10.88 -15.08
CA ASP A 266 -18.73 12.00 -14.45
C ASP A 266 -18.19 13.01 -15.48
N LEU A 267 -17.77 12.57 -16.66
CA LEU A 267 -17.36 13.47 -17.76
C LEU A 267 -18.54 14.31 -18.27
N LEU A 268 -19.71 13.69 -18.41
CA LEU A 268 -20.93 14.34 -18.90
C LEU A 268 -21.50 15.34 -17.88
N THR A 269 -21.49 14.94 -16.60
CA THR A 269 -22.04 15.74 -15.49
C THR A 269 -21.02 16.71 -14.88
N LYS A 270 -19.75 16.65 -15.30
CA LYS A 270 -18.62 17.42 -14.75
C LYS A 270 -18.41 17.16 -13.25
N ASN A 271 -18.55 15.90 -12.84
CA ASN A 271 -18.37 15.49 -11.46
C ASN A 271 -16.89 15.33 -11.12
N SER A 272 -16.42 16.07 -10.12
CA SER A 272 -15.00 16.15 -9.72
C SER A 272 -14.37 14.81 -9.32
N ARG A 273 -15.16 13.78 -8.99
CA ARG A 273 -14.65 12.45 -8.62
C ARG A 273 -13.70 11.86 -9.66
N SER A 274 -13.99 12.04 -10.95
CA SER A 274 -13.17 11.50 -12.05
C SER A 274 -12.28 12.55 -12.73
N LEU A 275 -12.17 13.77 -12.17
CA LEU A 275 -11.43 14.87 -12.80
C LEU A 275 -9.94 14.52 -13.01
N GLU A 276 -9.27 13.98 -12.00
CA GLU A 276 -7.85 13.62 -12.09
C GLU A 276 -7.58 12.58 -13.17
N PHE A 277 -8.49 11.60 -13.33
CA PHE A 277 -8.43 10.61 -14.40
C PHE A 277 -8.50 11.29 -15.77
N TRP A 278 -9.50 12.12 -16.01
CA TRP A 278 -9.69 12.79 -17.30
C TRP A 278 -8.59 13.80 -17.63
N MET A 279 -8.03 14.48 -16.62
CA MET A 279 -6.85 15.32 -16.78
C MET A 279 -5.61 14.51 -17.14
N LYS A 280 -5.39 13.35 -16.51
CA LYS A 280 -4.26 12.47 -16.81
C LYS A 280 -4.34 11.91 -18.23
N GLU A 281 -5.53 11.58 -18.70
CA GLU A 281 -5.78 11.17 -20.08
C GLU A 281 -5.71 12.34 -21.09
N GLY A 282 -5.59 13.58 -20.61
CA GLY A 282 -5.46 14.78 -21.43
C GLY A 282 -6.75 15.12 -22.19
N ILE A 283 -7.91 14.77 -21.63
CA ILE A 283 -9.22 15.02 -22.22
C ILE A 283 -9.79 16.36 -21.75
N VAL A 284 -9.58 16.72 -20.48
CA VAL A 284 -10.04 17.97 -19.89
C VAL A 284 -8.93 18.66 -19.09
N ASP A 285 -9.06 19.98 -18.89
CA ASP A 285 -8.28 20.75 -17.92
C ASP A 285 -8.93 20.79 -16.53
N SER A 286 -8.31 21.53 -15.59
CA SER A 286 -8.83 21.69 -14.22
C SER A 286 -10.18 22.40 -14.13
N ASP A 287 -10.61 23.09 -15.19
CA ASP A 287 -11.88 23.82 -15.28
C ASP A 287 -12.94 23.05 -16.10
N TRP A 288 -12.73 21.74 -16.34
CA TRP A 288 -13.59 20.90 -17.20
C TRP A 288 -13.70 21.37 -18.65
N ARG A 289 -12.69 22.07 -19.17
CA ARG A 289 -12.62 22.43 -20.59
C ARG A 289 -11.95 21.31 -21.35
N TYR A 290 -12.60 20.86 -22.42
CA TYR A 290 -12.04 19.86 -23.32
C TYR A 290 -10.78 20.39 -24.01
N LEU A 291 -9.73 19.56 -24.03
CA LEU A 291 -8.41 19.85 -24.60
C LEU A 291 -8.25 19.31 -26.02
#